data_AF-A0A382X2J0-F1
#
_entry.id   AF-A0A382X2J0-F1
#
_cell.length_a   1.000
_cell.length_b   1.000
_cell.length_c   1.000
_cell.angle_alpha   90.00
_cell.angle_beta   90.00
_cell.angle_gamma   90.00
#
_symmetry.space_group_name_H-M   'P 1'
#
loop_
_entity.id
_entity.type
_entity.pdbx_description
1 polymer ?
#
loop_
_entity_poly.entity_id
_entity_poly.type
_entity_poly.pdbx_seq_one_letter_code
_entity_poly.pdbx_strand_id
1 'polypeptide(L)' 'MKRVLIFSVIITGLCATTINIPSDYTTIQEGIDASVDGDTVLIAEGTYYENLILEKEIVLASH' A
#
# COMPACT_ATOMS: atom_id res chain seq x y z
N MET A 1 -19.61 32.21 31.65
CA MET A 1 -18.42 31.36 31.45
C MET A 1 -18.64 30.51 30.21
N LYS A 2 -17.98 30.79 29.08
CA LYS A 2 -18.14 30.00 27.84
C LYS A 2 -16.90 29.13 27.67
N ARG A 3 -17.04 27.82 27.85
CA ARG A 3 -15.97 26.84 27.62
C ARG A 3 -15.95 26.52 26.13
N VAL A 4 -14.97 27.03 25.41
CA VAL A 4 -14.72 26.66 24.02
C VAL A 4 -13.91 25.36 24.04
N LEU A 5 -14.53 24.26 23.62
CA LEU A 5 -13.84 22.99 23.37
C LEU A 5 -13.24 23.05 21.96
N ILE A 6 -11.91 23.11 21.88
CA ILE A 6 -11.18 23.02 20.62
C ILE A 6 -11.03 21.53 20.30
N PHE A 7 -11.77 21.04 19.28
CA PHE A 7 -11.52 19.72 18.69
C PHE A 7 -10.40 19.88 17.66
N SER A 8 -9.21 19.37 17.98
CA SER A 8 -8.10 19.32 17.04
C SER A 8 -8.35 18.20 16.03
N VAL A 9 -8.57 18.55 14.76
CA VAL A 9 -8.61 17.59 13.66
C VAL A 9 -7.17 17.33 13.22
N ILE A 10 -6.67 16.12 13.44
CA ILE A 10 -5.40 15.67 12.87
C ILE A 10 -5.69 15.20 11.45
N ILE A 11 -5.34 16.01 10.44
CA ILE A 11 -5.36 15.59 9.04
C ILE A 11 -4.03 14.86 8.77
N THR A 12 -4.07 13.54 8.71
CA THR A 12 -2.95 12.74 8.17
C THR A 12 -3.06 12.72 6.65
N GLY A 13 -2.11 13.33 5.96
CA GLY A 13 -1.98 13.17 4.51
C GLY A 13 -1.41 11.79 4.22
N LEU A 14 -2.21 10.89 3.65
CA LEU A 14 -1.67 9.70 2.99
C LEU A 14 -1.24 10.11 1.58
N CYS A 15 0.06 10.00 1.32
CA CYS A 15 0.59 10.00 -0.04
C CYS A 15 0.68 8.55 -0.50
N ALA A 16 0.26 8.28 -1.73
CA ALA A 16 0.54 7.00 -2.38
C ALA A 16 2.06 6.75 -2.42
N THR A 17 2.47 5.55 -2.07
CA THR A 17 3.86 5.10 -2.07
C THR A 17 4.09 4.00 -3.10
N THR A 18 5.35 3.77 -3.45
CA THR A 18 5.76 2.63 -4.28
C THR A 18 6.46 1.62 -3.40
N ILE A 19 5.93 0.41 -3.35
CA ILE A 19 6.49 -0.75 -2.66
C ILE A 19 7.21 -1.59 -3.70
N ASN A 20 8.52 -1.78 -3.56
CA ASN A 20 9.36 -2.43 -4.55
C ASN A 20 9.63 -3.88 -4.15
N ILE A 21 9.26 -4.83 -5.00
CA ILE A 21 9.57 -6.25 -4.81
C ILE A 21 10.77 -6.61 -5.69
N PRO A 22 11.85 -7.22 -5.15
CA PRO A 22 11.99 -7.78 -3.80
C PRO A 22 12.67 -6.85 -2.76
N SER A 23 12.88 -5.56 -3.07
CA SER A 23 13.72 -4.66 -2.27
C SER A 23 13.13 -4.33 -0.89
N ASP A 24 11.83 -4.01 -0.85
CA ASP A 24 11.12 -3.62 0.37
C ASP A 24 10.50 -4.84 1.07
N TYR A 25 9.97 -5.79 0.28
CA TYR A 25 9.48 -7.09 0.73
C TYR A 25 9.94 -8.19 -0.21
N THR A 26 10.10 -9.40 0.32
CA THR A 26 10.70 -10.50 -0.44
C THR A 26 9.73 -11.18 -1.40
N THR A 27 8.42 -11.13 -1.09
CA THR A 27 7.36 -11.79 -1.85
C THR A 27 6.35 -10.78 -2.38
N ILE A 28 5.63 -11.16 -3.44
CA ILE A 28 4.57 -10.32 -4.01
C ILE A 28 3.42 -10.16 -2.99
N GLN A 29 3.06 -11.25 -2.29
CA GLN A 29 1.97 -11.20 -1.32
C GLN A 29 2.26 -10.24 -0.16
N GLU A 30 3.48 -10.22 0.38
CA GLU A 30 3.86 -9.26 1.44
C GLU A 30 3.70 -7.81 0.99
N GLY A 31 4.04 -7.50 -0.27
CA GLY A 31 3.82 -6.17 -0.85
C GLY A 31 2.34 -5.81 -0.96
N ILE A 32 1.50 -6.75 -1.40
CA ILE A 32 0.04 -6.58 -1.45
C ILE A 32 -0.52 -6.35 -0.05
N ASP A 33 -0.11 -7.15 0.93
CA ASP A 33 -0.60 -7.07 2.31
C ASP A 33 -0.23 -5.72 2.94
N ALA A 34 0.99 -5.24 2.69
CA ALA A 34 1.49 -3.97 3.20
C ALA A 34 0.88 -2.73 2.50
N SER A 35 0.44 -2.86 1.24
CA SER A 35 -0.13 -1.74 0.47
C SER A 35 -1.41 -1.19 1.09
N VAL A 36 -1.63 0.11 0.96
CA VAL A 36 -2.92 0.76 1.21
C VAL A 36 -3.45 1.42 -0.06
N ASP A 37 -4.70 1.92 -0.01
CA ASP A 37 -5.35 2.52 -1.16
C ASP A 37 -4.48 3.62 -1.80
N GLY A 38 -4.19 3.44 -3.09
CA GLY A 38 -3.37 4.34 -3.89
C GLY A 38 -1.90 3.93 -4.03
N ASP A 39 -1.41 3.00 -3.21
CA ASP A 39 -0.04 2.49 -3.36
C ASP A 39 0.14 1.70 -4.66
N THR A 40 1.40 1.61 -5.11
CA THR A 40 1.80 0.75 -6.22
C THR A 40 2.79 -0.30 -5.73
N VAL A 41 2.45 -1.58 -5.89
CA VAL A 41 3.39 -2.69 -5.71
C VAL A 41 4.14 -2.90 -7.03
N LEU A 42 5.37 -2.40 -7.12
CA LEU A 42 6.21 -2.50 -8.31
C LEU A 42 7.11 -3.73 -8.22
N ILE A 43 6.90 -4.67 -9.14
CA ILE A 43 7.60 -5.96 -9.16
C ILE A 43 8.75 -5.87 -10.17
N ALA A 44 9.97 -6.14 -9.72
CA ALA A 44 11.13 -6.24 -10.60
C ALA A 44 11.02 -7.48 -11.53
N GLU A 45 11.73 -7.44 -12.66
CA GLU A 45 11.77 -8.59 -13.58
C GLU A 45 12.30 -9.85 -12.86
N GLY A 46 11.55 -10.95 -12.98
CA GLY A 46 11.89 -12.22 -12.37
C GLY A 46 10.75 -13.22 -12.40
N THR A 47 11.04 -14.45 -11.97
CA THR A 47 10.03 -15.50 -11.82
C THR A 47 9.68 -15.69 -10.36
N TYR A 48 8.42 -15.48 -10.02
CA TYR A 48 7.87 -15.61 -8.66
C TYR A 48 6.88 -16.77 -8.63
N TYR A 49 7.17 -17.82 -7.84
CA TYR A 49 6.30 -18.98 -7.69
C TYR A 49 5.43 -18.81 -6.45
N GLU A 50 4.32 -18.09 -6.59
CA GLU A 50 3.43 -17.73 -5.48
C GLU A 50 1.94 -17.95 -5.84
N ASN A 51 1.10 -18.20 -4.84
CA ASN A 51 -0.35 -18.15 -4.98
C ASN A 51 -0.83 -16.84 -4.36
N LEU A 52 -1.34 -15.92 -5.18
CA LEU A 52 -1.76 -14.60 -4.71
C LEU A 52 -3.21 -14.62 -4.21
N ILE A 53 -3.43 -13.99 -3.07
CA ILE A 53 -4.75 -13.72 -2.50
C ILE A 53 -5.07 -12.24 -2.74
N LEU A 54 -6.07 -11.98 -3.58
CA LEU A 54 -6.47 -10.63 -3.98
C LEU A 54 -7.78 -10.22 -3.28
N GLU A 55 -7.68 -9.85 -2.01
CA GLU A 55 -8.82 -9.34 -1.22
C GLU A 55 -9.03 -7.83 -1.35
N LYS A 56 -8.07 -7.12 -1.97
CA LYS A 56 -8.12 -5.68 -2.24
C LYS A 56 -8.50 -5.45 -3.71
N GLU A 57 -9.17 -4.34 -4.00
CA GLU A 57 -9.32 -3.89 -5.38
C GLU A 57 -7.96 -3.43 -5.90
N ILE A 58 -7.36 -4.24 -6.78
CA ILE A 58 -6.06 -3.93 -7.39
C ILE A 58 -6.17 -3.91 -8.91
N VAL A 59 -5.30 -3.11 -9.53
CA VAL A 59 -5.03 -3.21 -10.96
C VAL A 59 -3.76 -4.03 -11.13
N LEU A 60 -3.89 -5.22 -11.72
CA LEU A 60 -2.75 -6.01 -12.15
C LEU A 60 -2.40 -5.66 -13.59
N ALA A 61 -1.20 -5.13 -13.80
CA ALA A 61 -0.71 -4.75 -15.12
C ALA A 61 0.74 -5.19 -15.31
N SER A 62 1.08 -5.62 -16.53
CA SER A 62 2.45 -5.72 -17.03
C SER A 62 2.65 -4.59 -18.03
N HIS A 63 3.84 -4.00 -18.05
CA HIS A 63 4.23 -3.17 -19.19
C HIS A 63 4.66 -4.03 -20.37
#